data_AF-A0A644TP24-F1
#
_entry.id   AF-A0A644TP24-F1
#
_cell.length_a   1.000
_cell.length_b   1.000
_cell.length_c   1.000
_cell.angle_alpha   90.00
_cell.angle_beta   90.00
_cell.angle_gamma   90.00
#
_symmetry.space_group_name_H-M   'P 1'
#
loop_
_entity.id
_entity.type
_entity.pdbx_description
1 polymer ?
#
loop_
_entity_poly.entity_id
_entity_poly.type
_entity_poly.pdbx_seq_one_letter_code
_entity_poly.pdbx_strand_id
1 'polypeptide(L)'
;MLTELNKLIVYRDILKDPIIKRLLEPSSNNYCQIQYQIIYELLAQAEQLSLEGNVLKGYLLSLVLNDENIFCTTIENTNGKVGQSLLAAVAHDLAILKDIINSDLGTVLDHSILNNFRPTYDSQDIRLSDLTKLFTDSAYTSEQLVEKLVQHYNRYGHGVMAQYAAFRWSDGYGLTGVKHYDQIKLEDIIGYDRQKEALIKNTEAFLNNQPANNVLLVGARGTGKSSSVKALVNRYFSDGLRLIEIAKHQLKNLHEIMSILRNHGKKFILYLDDLSFEDYEVEYKYLKSVLDGGVESKPPNVMIIATSNRRHIVRELWNERGENNSEIHRNDAINEKISLSDRFGITLTYLQPNQDEYLKIVEELAKKQGLTICPTLLRTEALKWELSHSGRSGRTAQQFISYLLGSSRLN
;
A
#
# COMPACT_ATOMS: atom_id res chain seq x y z
N MET A 1 13.94 -27.34 24.66
CA MET A 1 14.54 -26.51 23.58
C MET A 1 13.60 -25.39 23.18
N LEU A 2 12.39 -25.64 22.67
CA LEU A 2 11.39 -24.57 22.47
C LEU A 2 11.07 -23.79 23.75
N THR A 3 11.19 -24.42 24.92
CA THR A 3 11.11 -23.79 26.25
C THR A 3 12.03 -22.57 26.44
N GLU A 4 13.13 -22.47 25.68
CA GLU A 4 14.04 -21.33 25.71
C GLU A 4 13.37 -20.04 25.22
N LEU A 5 12.28 -20.13 24.42
CA LEU A 5 11.46 -18.97 24.03
C LEU A 5 10.91 -18.19 25.25
N ASN A 6 10.78 -18.82 26.42
CA ASN A 6 10.35 -18.13 27.65
C ASN A 6 11.34 -17.04 28.11
N LYS A 7 12.59 -17.11 27.64
CA LYS A 7 13.66 -16.14 27.94
C LYS A 7 13.63 -14.91 27.02
N LEU A 8 12.75 -14.87 26.02
CA LEU A 8 12.62 -13.71 25.13
C LEU A 8 12.20 -12.44 25.91
N ILE A 9 12.87 -11.34 25.60
CA ILE A 9 12.70 -10.04 26.23
C ILE A 9 11.87 -9.10 25.34
N VAL A 10 12.32 -8.91 24.10
CA VAL A 10 11.73 -7.98 23.11
C VAL A 10 10.69 -8.69 22.25
N TYR A 11 11.03 -9.87 21.69
CA TYR A 11 10.11 -10.68 20.87
C TYR A 11 9.17 -11.54 21.72
N ARG A 12 8.81 -11.05 22.91
CA ARG A 12 8.05 -11.82 23.90
C ARG A 12 6.61 -12.11 23.46
N ASP A 13 6.07 -11.32 22.54
CA ASP A 13 4.72 -11.50 22.01
C ASP A 13 4.57 -12.76 21.15
N ILE A 14 5.68 -13.35 20.69
CA ILE A 14 5.70 -14.71 20.12
C ILE A 14 5.07 -15.74 21.08
N LEU A 15 5.18 -15.55 22.39
CA LEU A 15 4.57 -16.45 23.38
C LEU A 15 3.04 -16.32 23.49
N LYS A 16 2.46 -15.23 22.95
CA LYS A 16 1.01 -15.03 22.87
C LYS A 16 0.39 -15.76 21.67
N ASP A 17 1.21 -16.15 20.69
CA ASP A 17 0.73 -16.86 19.51
C ASP A 17 0.06 -18.20 19.91
N PRO A 18 -1.15 -18.49 19.41
CA PRO A 18 -1.89 -19.70 19.79
C PRO A 18 -1.18 -21.02 19.47
N ILE A 19 -0.39 -21.07 18.39
CA ILE A 19 0.34 -22.27 18.00
C ILE A 19 1.56 -22.43 18.91
N ILE A 20 2.34 -21.36 19.11
CA ILE A 20 3.51 -21.38 20.00
C ILE A 20 3.10 -21.70 21.44
N LYS A 21 2.02 -21.11 21.93
CA LYS A 21 1.52 -21.38 23.28
C LYS A 21 1.23 -22.87 23.48
N ARG A 22 0.56 -23.51 22.52
CA ARG A 22 0.26 -24.95 22.56
C ARG A 22 1.50 -25.83 22.40
N LEU A 23 2.48 -25.41 21.60
CA LEU A 23 3.78 -26.10 21.50
C LEU A 23 4.57 -26.07 22.82
N LEU A 24 4.34 -25.06 23.66
CA LEU A 24 4.98 -24.92 24.96
C LEU A 24 4.20 -25.56 26.12
N GLU A 25 2.96 -26.00 25.88
CA GLU A 25 2.15 -26.65 26.91
C GLU A 25 2.76 -28.02 27.28
N PRO A 26 2.88 -28.34 28.58
CA PRO A 26 3.38 -29.63 29.02
C PRO A 26 2.44 -30.75 28.57
N SER A 27 3.01 -31.93 28.27
CA SER A 27 2.29 -33.08 27.75
C SER A 27 1.07 -33.44 28.63
N SER A 28 -0.13 -33.28 28.07
CA SER A 28 -1.40 -33.64 28.71
C SER A 28 -1.94 -34.97 28.17
N ASN A 29 -2.99 -35.52 28.80
CA ASN A 29 -3.64 -36.76 28.34
C ASN A 29 -4.17 -36.70 26.89
N ASN A 30 -4.27 -35.51 26.28
CA ASN A 30 -4.74 -35.30 24.90
C ASN A 30 -3.60 -34.98 23.91
N TYR A 31 -2.35 -35.36 24.21
CA TYR A 31 -1.16 -35.01 23.44
C TYR A 31 -1.30 -35.22 21.93
N CYS A 32 -1.82 -36.36 21.49
CA CYS A 32 -2.04 -36.66 20.07
C CYS A 32 -3.02 -35.68 19.40
N GLN A 33 -4.16 -35.39 20.04
CA GLN A 33 -5.15 -34.46 19.49
C GLN A 33 -4.58 -33.03 19.36
N ILE A 34 -3.84 -32.57 20.37
CA ILE A 34 -3.18 -31.25 20.36
C ILE A 34 -2.12 -31.19 19.25
N GLN A 35 -1.33 -32.25 19.09
CA GLN A 35 -0.30 -32.35 18.05
C GLN A 35 -0.90 -32.23 16.64
N TYR A 36 -1.94 -33.00 16.31
CA TYR A 36 -2.58 -32.90 15.00
C TYR A 36 -3.30 -31.58 14.77
N GLN A 37 -3.81 -30.95 15.82
CA GLN A 37 -4.35 -29.59 15.73
C GLN A 37 -3.28 -28.56 15.39
N ILE A 38 -2.10 -28.64 16.02
CA ILE A 38 -0.94 -27.80 15.69
C ILE A 38 -0.50 -28.01 14.23
N ILE A 39 -0.41 -29.27 13.78
CA ILE A 39 -0.05 -29.60 12.39
C ILE A 39 -1.06 -28.98 11.41
N TYR A 40 -2.37 -29.11 11.68
CA TYR A 40 -3.43 -28.51 10.86
C TYR A 40 -3.28 -26.98 10.75
N GLU A 41 -3.07 -26.30 11.88
CA GLU A 41 -2.93 -24.85 11.91
C GLU A 41 -1.64 -24.38 11.22
N LEU A 42 -0.53 -25.08 11.44
CA LEU A 42 0.74 -24.81 10.76
C LEU A 42 0.62 -25.00 9.24
N LEU A 43 -0.08 -26.03 8.78
CA LEU A 43 -0.33 -26.23 7.34
C LEU A 43 -1.15 -25.09 6.73
N ALA A 44 -2.19 -24.63 7.44
CA ALA A 44 -2.98 -23.49 7.00
C ALA A 44 -2.12 -22.21 6.89
N GLN A 45 -1.26 -21.96 7.88
CA GLN A 45 -0.31 -20.85 7.86
C GLN A 45 0.75 -21.00 6.76
N ALA A 46 1.22 -22.23 6.50
CA ALA A 46 2.20 -22.51 5.46
C ALA A 46 1.69 -22.14 4.08
N GLU A 47 0.45 -22.50 3.74
CA GLU A 47 -0.18 -22.07 2.48
C GLU A 47 -0.41 -20.55 2.45
N GLN A 48 -0.96 -19.97 3.52
CA GLN A 48 -1.29 -18.54 3.56
C GLN A 48 -0.04 -17.64 3.42
N LEU A 49 1.07 -18.04 4.03
CA LEU A 49 2.33 -17.30 4.02
C LEU A 49 3.28 -17.77 2.89
N SER A 50 2.86 -18.75 2.09
CA SER A 50 3.68 -19.37 1.04
C SER A 50 5.05 -19.85 1.57
N LEU A 51 5.04 -20.52 2.73
CA LEU A 51 6.26 -21.06 3.35
C LEU A 51 6.81 -22.23 2.52
N GLU A 52 8.12 -22.36 2.47
CA GLU A 52 8.81 -23.49 1.83
C GLU A 52 9.78 -24.17 2.80
N GLY A 53 9.89 -25.49 2.74
CA GLY A 53 10.79 -26.28 3.56
C GLY A 53 10.20 -26.59 4.93
N ASN A 54 10.95 -26.28 6.01
CA ASN A 54 10.48 -26.54 7.36
C ASN A 54 9.45 -25.49 7.80
N VAL A 55 8.20 -25.92 7.98
CA VAL A 55 7.06 -25.05 8.25
C VAL A 55 7.20 -24.32 9.59
N LEU A 56 7.58 -25.02 10.66
CA LEU A 56 7.71 -24.40 11.99
C LEU A 56 8.79 -23.32 12.00
N LYS A 57 9.89 -23.56 11.28
CA LYS A 57 10.98 -22.60 11.07
C LYS A 57 10.49 -21.34 10.35
N GLY A 58 9.86 -21.53 9.19
CA GLY A 58 9.29 -20.43 8.40
C GLY A 58 8.24 -19.64 9.20
N TYR A 59 7.41 -20.36 9.97
CA TYR A 59 6.39 -19.76 10.83
C TYR A 59 7.00 -18.89 11.94
N LEU A 60 7.97 -19.39 12.70
CA LEU A 60 8.67 -18.61 13.73
C LEU A 60 9.32 -17.34 13.17
N LEU A 61 9.98 -17.45 12.01
CA LEU A 61 10.56 -16.29 11.34
C LEU A 61 9.51 -15.30 10.84
N SER A 62 8.35 -15.79 10.41
CA SER A 62 7.22 -14.92 10.05
C SER A 62 6.67 -14.16 11.26
N LEU A 63 6.67 -14.77 12.46
CA LEU A 63 6.29 -14.08 13.70
C LEU A 63 7.28 -12.98 14.03
N VAL A 64 8.59 -13.23 13.92
CA VAL A 64 9.64 -12.21 14.11
C VAL A 64 9.43 -11.04 13.14
N LEU A 65 9.21 -11.31 11.85
CA LEU A 65 9.02 -10.26 10.85
C LEU A 65 7.77 -9.41 11.08
N ASN A 66 6.69 -10.01 11.58
CA ASN A 66 5.41 -9.34 11.76
C ASN A 66 5.17 -8.81 13.17
N ASP A 67 6.11 -9.00 14.10
CA ASP A 67 5.96 -8.58 15.50
C ASP A 67 5.92 -7.05 15.66
N GLU A 68 4.91 -6.56 16.37
CA GLU A 68 4.71 -5.14 16.66
C GLU A 68 5.27 -4.77 18.04
N ASN A 69 6.59 -4.89 18.19
CA ASN A 69 7.29 -4.64 19.46
C ASN A 69 8.00 -3.27 19.50
N ILE A 70 8.56 -2.96 20.68
CA ILE A 70 9.25 -1.69 20.94
C ILE A 70 10.47 -1.47 20.05
N PHE A 71 11.14 -2.54 19.60
CA PHE A 71 12.29 -2.44 18.71
C PHE A 71 11.89 -1.95 17.33
N CYS A 72 10.89 -2.59 16.71
CA CYS A 72 10.37 -2.19 15.41
C CYS A 72 9.83 -0.74 15.43
N THR A 73 9.08 -0.40 16.48
CA THR A 73 8.50 0.94 16.66
C THR A 73 9.59 2.00 16.82
N THR A 74 10.65 1.70 17.58
CA THR A 74 11.78 2.61 17.77
C THR A 74 12.51 2.84 16.45
N ILE A 75 12.79 1.78 15.68
CA ILE A 75 13.47 1.87 14.38
C ILE A 75 12.72 2.82 13.44
N GLU A 76 11.40 2.67 13.33
CA GLU A 76 10.60 3.53 12.45
C GLU A 76 10.62 4.99 12.89
N ASN A 77 10.46 5.24 14.18
CA ASN A 77 10.36 6.60 14.71
C ASN A 77 11.69 7.36 14.71
N THR A 78 12.82 6.65 14.73
CA THR A 78 14.16 7.26 14.78
C THR A 78 14.95 7.11 13.48
N ASN A 79 14.31 6.58 12.43
CA ASN A 79 14.94 6.27 11.14
C ASN A 79 16.19 5.38 11.31
N GLY A 80 16.04 4.28 12.04
CA GLY A 80 17.08 3.28 12.27
C GLY A 80 18.04 3.54 13.43
N LYS A 81 17.89 4.65 14.17
CA LYS A 81 18.75 4.94 15.33
C LYS A 81 18.22 4.29 16.60
N VAL A 82 18.82 3.18 17.01
CA VAL A 82 18.39 2.43 18.19
C VAL A 82 19.46 2.52 19.29
N GLY A 83 19.03 2.69 20.53
CA GLY A 83 19.94 2.72 21.68
C GLY A 83 20.62 1.36 21.95
N GLN A 84 21.84 1.39 22.49
CA GLN A 84 22.67 0.20 22.70
C GLN A 84 21.99 -0.87 23.57
N SER A 85 21.30 -0.48 24.64
CA SER A 85 20.62 -1.44 25.53
C SER A 85 19.51 -2.21 24.81
N LEU A 86 18.76 -1.55 23.93
CA LEU A 86 17.71 -2.18 23.16
C LEU A 86 18.30 -3.11 22.09
N LEU A 87 19.38 -2.69 21.40
CA LEU A 87 20.12 -3.55 20.48
C LEU A 87 20.65 -4.82 21.17
N ALA A 88 21.19 -4.70 22.39
CA ALA A 88 21.68 -5.84 23.16
C ALA A 88 20.56 -6.80 23.58
N ALA A 89 19.40 -6.28 23.99
CA ALA A 89 18.23 -7.10 24.32
C ALA A 89 17.69 -7.85 23.10
N VAL A 90 17.71 -7.22 21.93
CA VAL A 90 17.34 -7.88 20.67
C VAL A 90 18.39 -8.93 20.29
N ALA A 91 19.68 -8.63 20.37
CA ALA A 91 20.75 -9.59 20.08
C ALA A 91 20.63 -10.86 20.94
N HIS A 92 20.32 -10.70 22.23
CA HIS A 92 20.01 -11.81 23.13
C HIS A 92 18.86 -12.69 22.61
N ASP A 93 17.73 -12.09 22.24
CA ASP A 93 16.57 -12.80 21.72
C ASP A 93 16.87 -13.50 20.38
N LEU A 94 17.60 -12.83 19.49
CA LEU A 94 17.98 -13.39 18.20
C LEU A 94 18.95 -14.57 18.34
N ALA A 95 19.83 -14.58 19.34
CA ALA A 95 20.68 -15.73 19.63
C ALA A 95 19.83 -16.96 19.98
N ILE A 96 18.85 -16.80 20.89
CA ILE A 96 17.91 -17.87 21.27
C ILE A 96 17.13 -18.37 20.05
N LEU A 97 16.56 -17.45 19.27
CA LEU A 97 15.79 -17.79 18.08
C LEU A 97 16.66 -18.50 17.04
N LYS A 98 17.90 -18.05 16.82
CA LYS A 98 18.85 -18.68 15.90
C LYS A 98 19.17 -20.11 16.31
N ASP A 99 19.41 -20.36 17.60
CA ASP A 99 19.68 -21.70 18.11
C ASP A 99 18.47 -22.64 17.89
N ILE A 100 17.26 -22.15 18.14
CA ILE A 100 16.01 -22.91 17.91
C ILE A 100 15.82 -23.18 16.42
N ILE A 101 16.02 -22.19 15.55
CA ILE A 101 15.82 -22.28 14.10
C ILE A 101 16.80 -23.26 13.42
N ASN A 102 18.01 -23.41 13.96
CA ASN A 102 19.04 -24.31 13.46
C ASN A 102 19.04 -25.69 14.11
N SER A 103 18.15 -25.90 15.08
CA SER A 103 17.93 -27.22 15.68
C SER A 103 17.08 -28.14 14.81
N ASP A 104 17.02 -29.43 15.18
CA ASP A 104 16.13 -30.39 14.53
C ASP A 104 14.67 -30.23 14.98
N LEU A 105 14.02 -29.19 14.45
CA LEU A 105 12.60 -28.91 14.66
C LEU A 105 11.67 -29.99 14.08
N GLY A 106 12.17 -30.88 13.20
CA GLY A 106 11.37 -31.95 12.62
C GLY A 106 10.93 -32.99 13.64
N THR A 107 11.70 -33.14 14.72
CA THR A 107 11.39 -34.04 15.84
C THR A 107 10.33 -33.49 16.80
N VAL A 108 10.01 -32.19 16.74
CA VAL A 108 9.07 -31.56 17.68
C VAL A 108 7.65 -32.07 17.47
N LEU A 109 7.23 -32.19 16.20
CA LEU A 109 5.89 -32.64 15.81
C LEU A 109 5.89 -33.99 15.10
N ASP A 110 7.06 -34.63 14.94
CA ASP A 110 7.29 -35.95 14.34
C ASP A 110 6.40 -36.24 13.11
N HIS A 111 6.31 -35.27 12.19
CA HIS A 111 5.46 -35.38 11.01
C HIS A 111 6.16 -34.86 9.76
N SER A 112 6.39 -35.76 8.79
CA SER A 112 7.20 -35.50 7.60
C SER A 112 6.70 -34.36 6.71
N ILE A 113 5.38 -34.14 6.67
CA ILE A 113 4.75 -33.07 5.86
C ILE A 113 5.28 -31.67 6.21
N LEU A 114 5.70 -31.45 7.46
CA LEU A 114 6.13 -30.14 7.93
C LEU A 114 7.61 -29.86 7.65
N ASN A 115 8.40 -30.87 7.25
CA ASN A 115 9.84 -30.73 7.08
C ASN A 115 10.24 -30.26 5.69
N ASN A 116 9.51 -30.70 4.67
CA ASN A 116 9.76 -30.41 3.25
C ASN A 116 8.49 -29.92 2.56
N PHE A 117 7.79 -28.98 3.20
CA PHE A 117 6.55 -28.43 2.67
C PHE A 117 6.82 -27.61 1.40
N ARG A 118 5.89 -27.70 0.45
CA ARG A 118 5.89 -26.89 -0.76
C ARG A 118 4.50 -26.27 -0.91
N PRO A 119 4.38 -24.93 -0.99
CA PRO A 119 3.10 -24.27 -1.07
C PRO A 119 2.45 -24.50 -2.43
N THR A 120 1.12 -24.42 -2.48
CA THR A 120 0.37 -24.57 -3.73
C THR A 120 0.60 -23.39 -4.68
N TYR A 121 0.77 -22.19 -4.13
CA TYR A 121 1.05 -20.97 -4.88
C TYR A 121 2.45 -20.44 -4.53
N ASP A 122 3.28 -20.24 -5.56
CA ASP A 122 4.61 -19.66 -5.40
C ASP A 122 4.52 -18.13 -5.37
N SER A 123 4.07 -17.60 -4.23
CA SER A 123 4.09 -16.18 -3.93
C SER A 123 5.23 -15.90 -2.95
N GLN A 124 6.47 -15.95 -3.42
CA GLN A 124 7.64 -15.79 -2.53
C GLN A 124 7.63 -14.42 -1.86
N ASP A 125 7.44 -14.41 -0.55
CA ASP A 125 7.77 -13.24 0.26
C ASP A 125 9.30 -13.17 0.38
N ILE A 126 9.91 -12.34 -0.48
CA ILE A 126 11.36 -12.13 -0.54
C ILE A 126 11.93 -11.83 0.86
N ARG A 127 11.16 -11.11 1.69
CA ARG A 127 11.53 -10.75 3.07
C ARG A 127 11.80 -11.97 3.94
N LEU A 128 10.88 -12.93 3.89
CA LEU A 128 10.97 -14.15 4.69
C LEU A 128 12.06 -15.07 4.14
N SER A 129 12.21 -15.13 2.82
CA SER A 129 13.28 -15.91 2.19
C SER A 129 14.68 -15.39 2.57
N ASP A 130 14.86 -14.07 2.59
CA ASP A 130 16.12 -13.43 2.97
C ASP A 130 16.40 -13.63 4.46
N LEU A 131 15.38 -13.48 5.31
CA LEU A 131 15.53 -13.70 6.75
C LEU A 131 15.89 -15.16 7.06
N THR A 132 15.27 -16.11 6.36
CA THR A 132 15.57 -17.53 6.50
C THR A 132 17.03 -17.82 6.18
N LYS A 133 17.56 -17.25 5.09
CA LYS A 133 19.00 -17.38 4.76
C LYS A 133 19.89 -16.80 5.86
N LEU A 134 19.58 -15.61 6.37
CA LEU A 134 20.37 -14.95 7.41
C LEU A 134 20.42 -15.76 8.71
N PHE A 135 19.29 -16.30 9.16
CA PHE A 135 19.26 -17.08 10.40
C PHE A 135 19.90 -18.47 10.26
N THR A 136 19.90 -19.04 9.07
CA THR A 136 20.45 -20.39 8.82
C THR A 136 21.93 -20.41 8.52
N ASP A 137 22.47 -19.29 8.05
CA ASP A 137 23.89 -19.15 7.81
C ASP A 137 24.64 -18.95 9.15
N SER A 138 25.52 -19.90 9.47
CA SER A 138 26.32 -19.89 10.70
C SER A 138 27.36 -18.78 10.74
N ALA A 139 27.64 -18.11 9.62
CA ALA A 139 28.58 -17.00 9.56
C ALA A 139 28.06 -15.72 10.25
N TYR A 140 26.74 -15.55 10.37
CA TYR A 140 26.16 -14.35 10.98
C TYR A 140 26.06 -14.45 12.50
N THR A 141 26.63 -13.49 13.23
CA THR A 141 26.41 -13.37 14.68
C THR A 141 25.03 -12.77 14.99
N SER A 142 24.58 -12.87 16.26
CA SER A 142 23.36 -12.20 16.72
C SER A 142 23.38 -10.70 16.43
N GLU A 143 24.51 -10.03 16.64
CA GLU A 143 24.67 -8.58 16.43
C GLU A 143 24.53 -8.22 14.95
N GLN A 144 25.12 -9.02 14.05
CA GLN A 144 24.97 -8.83 12.61
C GLN A 144 23.52 -9.08 12.15
N LEU A 145 22.82 -10.03 12.77
CA LEU A 145 21.39 -10.23 12.52
C LEU A 145 20.56 -9.02 12.98
N VAL A 146 20.91 -8.41 14.12
CA VAL A 146 20.26 -7.16 14.57
C VAL A 146 20.41 -6.07 13.51
N GLU A 147 21.62 -5.84 12.98
CA GLU A 147 21.84 -4.84 11.94
C GLU A 147 20.99 -5.09 10.68
N LYS A 148 20.86 -6.35 10.26
CA LYS A 148 20.01 -6.74 9.13
C LYS A 148 18.53 -6.52 9.42
N LEU A 149 18.06 -6.82 10.64
CA LEU A 149 16.69 -6.53 11.04
C LEU A 149 16.40 -5.04 11.15
N VAL A 150 17.35 -4.22 11.62
CA VAL A 150 17.22 -2.76 11.59
C VAL A 150 17.01 -2.27 10.15
N GLN A 151 17.84 -2.73 9.20
CA GLN A 151 17.70 -2.40 7.78
C GLN A 151 16.34 -2.88 7.24
N HIS A 152 15.90 -4.06 7.66
CA HIS A 152 14.62 -4.65 7.27
C HIS A 152 13.43 -3.79 7.69
N TYR A 153 13.29 -3.53 9.00
CA TYR A 153 12.17 -2.74 9.53
C TYR A 153 12.23 -1.29 9.05
N ASN A 154 13.43 -0.72 8.86
CA ASN A 154 13.53 0.62 8.30
C ASN A 154 12.96 0.67 6.87
N ARG A 155 13.28 -0.34 6.04
CA ARG A 155 12.77 -0.45 4.66
C ARG A 155 11.27 -0.77 4.61
N TYR A 156 10.88 -1.92 5.14
CA TYR A 156 9.53 -2.46 4.97
C TYR A 156 8.55 -1.99 6.04
N GLY A 157 9.03 -1.70 7.25
CA GLY A 157 8.20 -1.42 8.42
C GLY A 157 7.86 -2.68 9.20
N HIS A 158 6.88 -2.59 10.09
CA HIS A 158 6.36 -3.72 10.87
C HIS A 158 4.84 -3.83 10.79
N GLY A 159 4.30 -4.96 11.25
CA GLY A 159 2.86 -5.17 11.36
C GLY A 159 2.10 -5.02 10.04
N VAL A 160 0.90 -4.44 10.13
CA VAL A 160 0.07 -4.18 8.94
C VAL A 160 0.74 -3.25 7.93
N MET A 161 1.61 -2.33 8.38
CA MET A 161 2.33 -1.38 7.52
C MET A 161 3.39 -2.05 6.66
N ALA A 162 3.94 -3.18 7.11
CA ALA A 162 4.86 -3.98 6.33
C ALA A 162 4.16 -4.80 5.25
N GLN A 163 2.92 -5.22 5.49
CA GLN A 163 2.21 -6.17 4.62
C GLN A 163 1.48 -5.49 3.46
N TYR A 164 0.97 -4.28 3.66
CA TYR A 164 0.10 -3.63 2.70
C TYR A 164 0.69 -2.33 2.18
N ALA A 165 0.68 -2.14 0.86
CA ALA A 165 1.05 -0.88 0.22
C ALA A 165 -0.09 0.15 0.27
N ALA A 166 -1.33 -0.33 0.31
CA ALA A 166 -2.54 0.48 0.29
C ALA A 166 -3.48 0.10 1.43
N PHE A 167 -4.18 1.11 1.95
CA PHE A 167 -5.12 1.00 3.04
C PHE A 167 -6.40 1.74 2.69
N ARG A 168 -7.49 1.33 3.34
CA ARG A 168 -8.75 2.06 3.37
C ARG A 168 -9.15 2.35 4.81
N TRP A 169 -9.90 3.43 5.01
CA TRP A 169 -10.55 3.66 6.29
C TRP A 169 -11.85 2.85 6.37
N SER A 170 -12.03 2.09 7.45
CA SER A 170 -13.25 1.32 7.72
C SER A 170 -13.87 1.79 9.03
N ASP A 171 -15.10 2.30 8.99
CA ASP A 171 -15.78 2.78 10.19
C ASP A 171 -15.88 1.66 11.23
N GLY A 172 -15.44 1.94 12.46
CA GLY A 172 -15.39 0.98 13.57
C GLY A 172 -14.19 0.03 13.61
N TYR A 173 -13.47 -0.16 12.50
CA TYR A 173 -12.26 -1.01 12.43
C TYR A 173 -10.97 -0.19 12.20
N GLY A 174 -11.09 1.08 11.84
CA GLY A 174 -9.96 1.97 11.57
C GLY A 174 -9.25 1.64 10.26
N LEU A 175 -7.92 1.76 10.27
CA LEU A 175 -7.09 1.59 9.08
C LEU A 175 -6.97 0.10 8.70
N THR A 176 -7.48 -0.27 7.53
CA THR A 176 -7.52 -1.66 7.06
C THR A 176 -6.71 -1.84 5.78
N GLY A 177 -5.81 -2.83 5.76
CA GLY A 177 -4.96 -3.16 4.60
C GLY A 177 -5.73 -3.71 3.41
N VAL A 178 -5.32 -3.33 2.20
CA VAL A 178 -5.88 -3.79 0.93
C VAL A 178 -5.00 -4.89 0.34
N LYS A 179 -5.47 -6.14 0.37
CA LYS A 179 -4.74 -7.32 -0.14
C LYS A 179 -4.48 -7.29 -1.64
N HIS A 180 -5.49 -6.87 -2.41
CA HIS A 180 -5.41 -6.84 -3.87
C HIS A 180 -5.51 -5.39 -4.33
N TYR A 181 -4.39 -4.83 -4.76
CA TYR A 181 -4.31 -3.50 -5.34
C TYR A 181 -3.70 -3.56 -6.74
N ASP A 182 -4.03 -2.55 -7.55
CA ASP A 182 -3.60 -2.46 -8.95
C ASP A 182 -2.07 -2.32 -9.04
N GLN A 183 -1.42 -3.21 -9.80
CA GLN A 183 0.04 -3.24 -10.01
C GLN A 183 0.52 -2.31 -11.14
N ILE A 184 -0.33 -1.38 -11.59
CA ILE A 184 0.00 -0.39 -12.60
C ILE A 184 1.32 0.34 -12.32
N LYS A 185 2.16 0.47 -13.35
CA LYS A 185 3.41 1.23 -13.28
C LYS A 185 3.27 2.58 -13.98
N LEU A 186 4.15 3.53 -13.68
CA LEU A 186 4.09 4.86 -14.31
C LEU A 186 4.37 4.78 -15.82
N GLU A 187 5.16 3.79 -16.21
CA GLU A 187 5.49 3.46 -17.60
C GLU A 187 4.27 2.93 -18.37
N ASP A 188 3.27 2.37 -17.67
CA ASP A 188 2.02 1.91 -18.27
C ASP A 188 1.08 3.07 -18.63
N ILE A 189 1.32 4.25 -18.07
CA ILE A 189 0.55 5.47 -18.31
C ILE A 189 1.22 6.25 -19.44
N ILE A 190 0.74 6.00 -20.66
CA ILE A 190 1.31 6.57 -21.88
C ILE A 190 0.96 8.06 -21.98
N GLY A 191 1.97 8.89 -22.21
CA GLY A 191 1.86 10.34 -22.22
C GLY A 191 1.89 10.96 -20.82
N TYR A 192 1.47 12.23 -20.73
CA TYR A 192 1.47 13.03 -19.49
C TYR A 192 2.85 13.11 -18.80
N ASP A 193 3.94 13.11 -19.57
CA ASP A 193 5.30 13.00 -19.02
C ASP A 193 5.63 14.16 -18.07
N ARG A 194 5.19 15.37 -18.39
CA ARG A 194 5.34 16.53 -17.49
C ARG A 194 4.61 16.34 -16.15
N GLN A 195 3.40 15.81 -16.19
CA GLN A 195 2.58 15.55 -14.99
C GLN A 195 3.19 14.44 -14.15
N LYS A 196 3.66 13.36 -14.79
CA LYS A 196 4.36 12.24 -14.13
C LYS A 196 5.66 12.71 -13.49
N GLU A 197 6.47 13.50 -14.19
CA GLU A 197 7.73 14.03 -13.68
C GLU A 197 7.51 14.97 -12.49
N ALA A 198 6.51 15.87 -12.56
CA ALA A 198 6.16 16.74 -11.44
C ALA A 198 5.68 15.95 -10.21
N LEU A 199 4.89 14.90 -10.41
CA LEU A 199 4.48 13.99 -9.34
C LEU A 199 5.68 13.29 -8.71
N ILE A 200 6.56 12.69 -9.54
CA ILE A 200 7.77 12.00 -9.08
C ILE A 200 8.62 12.93 -8.22
N LYS A 201 8.97 14.13 -8.73
CA LYS A 201 9.82 15.08 -8.00
C LYS A 201 9.23 15.49 -6.65
N ASN A 202 7.93 15.76 -6.61
CA ASN A 202 7.25 16.13 -5.36
C ASN A 202 7.19 14.96 -4.37
N THR A 203 6.97 13.73 -4.85
CA THR A 203 6.98 12.52 -4.02
C THR A 203 8.39 12.21 -3.48
N GLU A 204 9.43 12.34 -4.30
CA GLU A 204 10.82 12.16 -3.87
C GLU A 204 11.22 13.19 -2.80
N ALA A 205 10.83 14.45 -2.97
CA ALA A 205 11.01 15.48 -1.94
C ALA A 205 10.30 15.08 -0.63
N PHE A 206 9.04 14.64 -0.72
CA PHE A 206 8.25 14.19 0.43
C PHE A 206 8.88 13.01 1.18
N LEU A 207 9.37 12.00 0.44
CA LEU A 207 10.08 10.84 1.01
C LEU A 207 11.35 11.27 1.75
N ASN A 208 12.08 12.23 1.19
CA ASN A 208 13.33 12.75 1.76
C ASN A 208 13.13 13.79 2.88
N ASN A 209 11.92 13.93 3.42
CA ASN A 209 11.57 14.94 4.44
C ASN A 209 11.83 16.39 3.99
N GLN A 210 11.85 16.65 2.69
CA GLN A 210 11.92 17.99 2.12
C GLN A 210 10.52 18.59 1.98
N PRO A 211 10.39 19.93 1.86
CA PRO A 211 9.11 20.56 1.60
C PRO A 211 8.46 19.99 0.34
N ALA A 212 7.24 19.47 0.50
CA ALA A 212 6.43 18.91 -0.57
C ALA A 212 5.00 19.44 -0.49
N ASN A 213 4.37 19.62 -1.64
CA ASN A 213 3.04 20.20 -1.75
C ASN A 213 1.95 19.13 -1.82
N ASN A 214 0.76 19.46 -1.32
CA ASN A 214 -0.44 18.69 -1.64
C ASN A 214 -0.75 18.87 -3.14
N VAL A 215 -1.26 17.81 -3.77
CA VAL A 215 -1.43 17.76 -5.23
C VAL A 215 -2.90 17.60 -5.61
N LEU A 216 -3.37 18.44 -6.54
CA LEU A 216 -4.68 18.29 -7.18
C LEU A 216 -4.49 17.81 -8.63
N LEU A 217 -5.03 16.65 -8.95
CA LEU A 217 -5.04 16.09 -10.31
C LEU A 217 -6.39 16.40 -10.97
N VAL A 218 -6.38 17.19 -12.03
CA VAL A 218 -7.58 17.71 -12.68
C VAL A 218 -7.69 17.15 -14.09
N GLY A 219 -8.85 16.67 -14.52
CA GLY A 219 -8.99 16.22 -15.91
C GLY A 219 -10.17 15.30 -16.16
N ALA A 220 -10.42 14.94 -17.41
CA ALA A 220 -11.54 14.05 -17.75
C ALA A 220 -11.40 12.65 -17.12
N ARG A 221 -12.51 11.93 -16.99
CA ARG A 221 -12.53 10.54 -16.54
C ARG A 221 -11.73 9.66 -17.49
N GLY A 222 -11.04 8.65 -16.96
CA GLY A 222 -10.28 7.69 -17.77
C GLY A 222 -8.94 8.18 -18.34
N THR A 223 -8.46 9.37 -17.97
CA THR A 223 -7.17 9.95 -18.41
C THR A 223 -5.95 9.46 -17.63
N GLY A 224 -6.14 8.70 -16.55
CA GLY A 224 -5.04 8.10 -15.77
C GLY A 224 -4.71 8.81 -14.45
N LYS A 225 -5.50 9.80 -13.99
CA LYS A 225 -5.27 10.51 -12.71
C LYS A 225 -5.08 9.56 -11.52
N SER A 226 -6.06 8.69 -11.27
CA SER A 226 -6.02 7.72 -10.16
C SER A 226 -4.93 6.67 -10.37
N SER A 227 -4.69 6.27 -11.63
CA SER A 227 -3.62 5.36 -12.02
C SER A 227 -2.24 5.93 -11.68
N SER A 228 -1.99 7.22 -11.92
CA SER A 228 -0.72 7.87 -11.58
C SER A 228 -0.41 7.79 -10.10
N VAL A 229 -1.42 7.99 -9.23
CA VAL A 229 -1.23 7.90 -7.78
C VAL A 229 -0.92 6.48 -7.34
N LYS A 230 -1.67 5.49 -7.86
CA LYS A 230 -1.42 4.07 -7.59
C LYS A 230 -0.03 3.64 -8.04
N ALA A 231 0.39 4.10 -9.22
CA ALA A 231 1.71 3.81 -9.77
C ALA A 231 2.86 4.42 -8.95
N LEU A 232 2.70 5.59 -8.33
CA LEU A 232 3.68 6.15 -7.40
C LEU A 232 3.89 5.23 -6.20
N VAL A 233 2.81 4.72 -5.63
CA VAL A 233 2.86 3.85 -4.44
C VAL A 233 3.56 2.54 -4.80
N ASN A 234 3.27 1.97 -5.97
CA ASN A 234 3.95 0.77 -6.45
C ASN A 234 5.46 0.99 -6.64
N ARG A 235 5.85 2.17 -7.13
CA ARG A 235 7.25 2.54 -7.35
C ARG A 235 8.01 2.74 -6.03
N TYR A 236 7.39 3.40 -5.05
CA TYR A 236 8.04 3.85 -3.81
C TYR A 236 7.62 3.07 -2.56
N PHE A 237 6.95 1.93 -2.71
CA PHE A 237 6.55 1.08 -1.58
C PHE A 237 7.74 0.69 -0.72
N SER A 238 8.87 0.31 -1.37
CA SER A 238 10.11 -0.06 -0.68
C SER A 238 10.78 1.11 0.02
N ASP A 239 10.48 2.34 -0.36
CA ASP A 239 10.99 3.57 0.25
C ASP A 239 10.08 4.07 1.38
N GLY A 240 9.07 3.29 1.73
CA GLY A 240 8.16 3.57 2.85
C GLY A 240 6.91 4.37 2.48
N LEU A 241 6.60 4.54 1.19
CA LEU A 241 5.36 5.17 0.75
C LEU A 241 4.16 4.22 0.92
N ARG A 242 3.06 4.73 1.45
CA ARG A 242 1.78 4.03 1.61
C ARG A 242 0.64 4.88 1.07
N LEU A 243 -0.37 4.21 0.51
CA LEU A 243 -1.60 4.85 0.04
C LEU A 243 -2.71 4.67 1.07
N ILE A 244 -3.47 5.72 1.33
CA ILE A 244 -4.69 5.63 2.14
C ILE A 244 -5.82 6.25 1.33
N GLU A 245 -6.73 5.41 0.86
CA GLU A 245 -7.91 5.87 0.14
C GLU A 245 -9.00 6.29 1.12
N ILE A 246 -9.46 7.54 0.98
CA ILE A 246 -10.51 8.13 1.79
C ILE A 246 -11.67 8.51 0.89
N ALA A 247 -12.86 7.98 1.22
CA ALA A 247 -14.08 8.39 0.55
C ALA A 247 -14.57 9.74 1.10
N LYS A 248 -15.32 10.47 0.29
CA LYS A 248 -15.83 11.81 0.62
C LYS A 248 -16.61 11.89 1.94
N HIS A 249 -17.47 10.90 2.23
CA HIS A 249 -18.25 10.86 3.48
C HIS A 249 -17.38 10.59 4.72
N GLN A 250 -16.14 10.11 4.53
CA GLN A 250 -15.16 9.84 5.59
C GLN A 250 -14.29 11.07 5.89
N LEU A 251 -14.48 12.20 5.19
CA LEU A 251 -13.74 13.44 5.46
C LEU A 251 -13.92 13.93 6.91
N LYS A 252 -15.04 13.59 7.56
CA LYS A 252 -15.27 13.85 8.99
C LYS A 252 -14.27 13.13 9.92
N ASN A 253 -13.68 12.01 9.47
CA ASN A 253 -12.71 11.21 10.23
C ASN A 253 -11.25 11.65 9.99
N LEU A 254 -11.00 12.70 9.21
CA LEU A 254 -9.64 13.12 8.86
C LEU A 254 -8.75 13.34 10.09
N HIS A 255 -9.27 13.95 11.14
CA HIS A 255 -8.51 14.20 12.38
C HIS A 255 -8.02 12.90 13.04
N GLU A 256 -8.92 11.92 13.19
CA GLU A 256 -8.62 10.60 13.75
C GLU A 256 -7.58 9.87 12.89
N ILE A 257 -7.76 9.90 11.56
CA ILE A 257 -6.81 9.33 10.61
C ILE A 257 -5.43 9.99 10.79
N MET A 258 -5.35 11.31 10.80
CA MET A 258 -4.08 12.04 10.97
C MET A 258 -3.38 11.69 12.29
N SER A 259 -4.13 11.53 13.37
CA SER A 259 -3.60 11.14 14.69
C SER A 259 -2.93 9.77 14.65
N ILE A 260 -3.59 8.78 14.03
CA ILE A 260 -3.03 7.44 13.85
C ILE A 260 -1.76 7.49 13.00
N LEU A 261 -1.82 8.19 11.85
CA LEU A 261 -0.69 8.24 10.92
C LEU A 261 0.55 8.94 11.49
N ARG A 262 0.37 9.91 12.40
CA ARG A 262 1.48 10.61 13.05
C ARG A 262 2.41 9.66 13.83
N ASN A 263 1.86 8.55 14.34
CA ASN A 263 2.60 7.61 15.17
C ASN A 263 3.42 6.59 14.38
N HIS A 264 3.39 6.66 13.04
CA HIS A 264 4.14 5.77 12.16
C HIS A 264 5.29 6.51 11.48
N GLY A 265 6.45 5.84 11.34
CA GLY A 265 7.62 6.39 10.65
C GLY A 265 7.49 6.43 9.12
N LYS A 266 6.46 5.78 8.56
CA LYS A 266 6.20 5.70 7.11
C LYS A 266 5.60 6.98 6.54
N LYS A 267 5.62 7.10 5.22
CA LYS A 267 5.10 8.25 4.47
C LYS A 267 3.77 7.88 3.82
N PHE A 268 2.76 8.73 4.01
CA PHE A 268 1.40 8.43 3.59
C PHE A 268 0.91 9.43 2.55
N ILE A 269 0.42 8.91 1.42
CA ILE A 269 -0.45 9.66 0.52
C ILE A 269 -1.88 9.43 0.97
N LEU A 270 -2.53 10.49 1.44
CA LEU A 270 -3.97 10.50 1.66
C LEU A 270 -4.65 10.83 0.33
N TYR A 271 -5.29 9.83 -0.25
CA TYR A 271 -5.86 9.89 -1.59
C TYR A 271 -7.37 10.09 -1.54
N LEU A 272 -7.83 11.15 -2.22
CA LEU A 272 -9.24 11.50 -2.36
C LEU A 272 -9.65 11.38 -3.83
N ASP A 273 -10.44 10.36 -4.16
CA ASP A 273 -10.92 10.16 -5.53
C ASP A 273 -12.18 10.99 -5.81
N ASP A 274 -12.22 11.61 -6.99
CA ASP A 274 -13.33 12.44 -7.50
C ASP A 274 -13.83 13.49 -6.48
N LEU A 275 -12.90 14.30 -5.97
CA LEU A 275 -13.14 15.49 -5.17
C LEU A 275 -13.90 16.53 -6.02
N SER A 276 -15.22 16.37 -6.04
CA SER A 276 -16.18 17.32 -6.57
C SER A 276 -17.30 17.50 -5.56
N PHE A 277 -17.61 18.74 -5.21
CA PHE A 277 -18.64 19.07 -4.22
C PHE A 277 -19.84 19.74 -4.87
N GLU A 278 -21.04 19.24 -4.57
CA GLU A 278 -22.31 19.90 -4.84
C GLU A 278 -22.56 20.99 -3.77
N ASP A 279 -23.51 21.90 -4.01
CA ASP A 279 -23.66 23.13 -3.20
C ASP A 279 -24.08 22.89 -1.75
N TYR A 280 -24.78 21.78 -1.47
CA TYR A 280 -25.28 21.42 -0.15
C TYR A 280 -24.28 20.62 0.71
N GLU A 281 -23.16 20.20 0.12
CA GLU A 281 -22.19 19.36 0.82
C GLU A 281 -21.24 20.21 1.67
N VAL A 282 -21.08 19.82 2.94
CA VAL A 282 -20.28 20.55 3.94
C VAL A 282 -18.95 19.86 4.23
N GLU A 283 -18.73 18.67 3.67
CA GLU A 283 -17.59 17.81 3.93
C GLU A 283 -16.26 18.48 3.53
N TYR A 284 -16.29 19.38 2.56
CA TYR A 284 -15.11 20.14 2.13
C TYR A 284 -14.51 21.01 3.24
N LYS A 285 -15.30 21.38 4.27
CA LYS A 285 -14.83 22.19 5.41
C LYS A 285 -13.81 21.43 6.25
N TYR A 286 -13.98 20.12 6.41
CA TYR A 286 -12.99 19.28 7.11
C TYR A 286 -11.66 19.26 6.37
N LEU A 287 -11.70 19.10 5.04
CA LEU A 287 -10.50 19.13 4.21
C LEU A 287 -9.82 20.50 4.24
N LYS A 288 -10.60 21.59 4.15
CA LYS A 288 -10.08 22.96 4.25
C LYS A 288 -9.36 23.20 5.57
N SER A 289 -9.96 22.80 6.69
CA SER A 289 -9.36 22.92 8.03
C SER A 289 -7.98 22.23 8.10
N VAL A 290 -7.86 21.03 7.53
CA VAL A 290 -6.60 20.28 7.50
C VAL A 290 -5.55 20.93 6.60
N LEU A 291 -5.96 21.50 5.46
CA LEU A 291 -5.06 22.18 4.53
C LEU A 291 -4.61 23.56 5.04
N ASP A 292 -5.48 24.27 5.75
CA ASP A 292 -5.20 25.60 6.33
C ASP A 292 -4.35 25.52 7.62
N GLY A 293 -4.18 24.31 8.17
CA GLY A 293 -3.45 24.11 9.42
C GLY A 293 -4.26 24.58 10.62
N GLY A 294 -5.49 24.09 10.76
CA GLY A 294 -6.35 24.30 11.94
C GLY A 294 -5.76 23.75 13.25
N VAL A 295 -6.59 23.57 14.27
CA VAL A 295 -6.16 23.22 15.65
C VAL A 295 -5.23 22.00 15.70
N GLU A 296 -5.49 20.98 14.88
CA GLU A 296 -4.55 19.90 14.63
C GLU A 296 -3.85 20.09 13.28
N SER A 297 -2.53 20.31 13.32
CA SER A 297 -1.71 20.42 12.12
C SER A 297 -1.58 19.09 11.40
N LYS A 298 -1.63 19.10 10.06
CA LYS A 298 -1.32 17.95 9.23
C LYS A 298 0.06 17.37 9.59
N PRO A 299 0.18 16.06 9.88
CA PRO A 299 1.46 15.43 10.15
C PRO A 299 2.49 15.65 9.00
N PRO A 300 3.79 15.74 9.32
CA PRO A 300 4.84 15.92 8.31
C PRO A 300 5.05 14.68 7.42
N ASN A 301 4.52 13.53 7.85
CA ASN A 301 4.55 12.27 7.11
C ASN A 301 3.28 12.01 6.30
N VAL A 302 2.39 13.01 6.14
CA VAL A 302 1.18 12.91 5.31
C VAL A 302 1.20 13.95 4.18
N MET A 303 0.94 13.51 2.95
CA MET A 303 0.71 14.35 1.77
C MET A 303 -0.67 14.05 1.20
N ILE A 304 -1.44 15.07 0.87
CA ILE A 304 -2.79 14.90 0.32
C ILE A 304 -2.72 14.95 -1.21
N ILE A 305 -3.29 13.94 -1.87
CA ILE A 305 -3.51 13.96 -3.32
C ILE A 305 -5.01 13.78 -3.59
N ALA A 306 -5.60 14.70 -4.31
CA ALA A 306 -6.99 14.63 -4.72
C ALA A 306 -7.12 14.56 -6.24
N THR A 307 -8.10 13.82 -6.76
CA THR A 307 -8.49 13.92 -8.17
C THR A 307 -9.78 14.71 -8.31
N SER A 308 -9.93 15.48 -9.38
CA SER A 308 -11.21 16.09 -9.74
C SER A 308 -11.47 15.90 -11.23
N ASN A 309 -12.71 15.53 -11.55
CA ASN A 309 -13.15 15.48 -12.95
C ASN A 309 -13.52 16.86 -13.51
N ARG A 310 -13.55 17.89 -12.65
CA ARG A 310 -13.91 19.27 -12.99
C ARG A 310 -12.66 20.15 -12.83
N ARG A 311 -12.54 21.20 -13.66
CA ARG A 311 -11.39 22.13 -13.61
C ARG A 311 -11.26 22.83 -12.26
N HIS A 312 -12.41 23.15 -11.68
CA HIS A 312 -12.57 23.58 -10.30
C HIS A 312 -13.33 22.48 -9.54
N ILE A 313 -13.08 22.34 -8.25
CA ILE A 313 -13.73 21.34 -7.38
C ILE A 313 -15.29 21.52 -7.37
N VAL A 314 -15.80 22.64 -7.89
CA VAL A 314 -17.23 22.99 -7.99
C VAL A 314 -17.71 23.09 -9.43
N ARG A 315 -19.03 22.96 -9.60
CA ARG A 315 -19.75 23.30 -10.81
C ARG A 315 -19.91 24.84 -10.92
N GLU A 316 -19.20 25.47 -11.85
CA GLU A 316 -19.48 26.84 -12.28
C GLU A 316 -20.75 26.86 -13.16
N LEU A 317 -21.93 26.87 -12.55
CA LEU A 317 -23.18 27.18 -13.27
C LEU A 317 -23.34 28.70 -13.32
N TRP A 318 -22.73 29.34 -14.32
CA TRP A 318 -22.85 30.78 -14.57
C TRP A 318 -24.13 31.17 -15.35
N ASN A 319 -25.02 30.21 -15.65
CA ASN A 319 -26.11 30.40 -16.63
C ASN A 319 -27.54 30.44 -16.05
N GLU A 320 -27.74 30.46 -14.75
CA GLU A 320 -29.07 30.72 -14.18
C GLU A 320 -29.06 32.09 -13.50
N ARG A 321 -29.29 33.13 -14.30
CA ARG A 321 -29.55 34.49 -13.82
C ARG A 321 -30.97 34.53 -13.26
N GLY A 322 -31.09 34.65 -11.94
CA GLY A 322 -32.37 34.81 -11.27
C GLY A 322 -32.15 35.57 -9.98
N GLU A 323 -32.48 36.87 -10.00
CA GLU A 323 -32.41 37.79 -8.87
C GLU A 323 -33.04 37.15 -7.62
N ASN A 324 -32.23 36.91 -6.57
CA ASN A 324 -32.63 36.83 -5.16
C ASN A 324 -31.41 36.53 -4.26
N ASN A 325 -31.49 36.88 -2.96
CA ASN A 325 -30.48 36.70 -1.90
C ASN A 325 -29.78 35.32 -1.83
N SER A 326 -30.35 34.28 -2.45
CA SER A 326 -29.71 32.98 -2.66
C SER A 326 -28.45 33.03 -3.52
N GLU A 327 -28.29 34.05 -4.39
CA GLU A 327 -27.10 34.21 -5.25
C GLU A 327 -25.85 34.59 -4.45
N ILE A 328 -25.98 35.41 -3.39
CA ILE A 328 -24.84 35.83 -2.56
C ILE A 328 -24.25 34.62 -1.83
N HIS A 329 -25.10 33.83 -1.16
CA HIS A 329 -24.67 32.61 -0.46
C HIS A 329 -24.08 31.56 -1.41
N ARG A 330 -24.58 31.49 -2.65
CA ARG A 330 -24.03 30.59 -3.69
C ARG A 330 -22.66 31.04 -4.18
N ASN A 331 -22.47 32.35 -4.38
CA ASN A 331 -21.16 32.91 -4.73
C ASN A 331 -20.13 32.73 -3.61
N ASP A 332 -20.54 32.88 -2.34
CA ASP A 332 -19.69 32.60 -1.20
C ASP A 332 -19.26 31.13 -1.15
N ALA A 333 -20.20 30.19 -1.36
CA ALA A 333 -19.89 28.76 -1.41
C ALA A 333 -18.95 28.38 -2.58
N ILE A 334 -19.11 29.02 -3.74
CA ILE A 334 -18.20 28.84 -4.89
C ILE A 334 -16.80 29.38 -4.53
N ASN A 335 -16.71 30.60 -4.00
CA ASN A 335 -15.45 31.21 -3.59
C ASN A 335 -14.73 30.39 -2.51
N GLU A 336 -15.45 29.85 -1.53
CA GLU A 336 -14.87 28.99 -0.50
C GLU A 336 -14.28 27.71 -1.08
N LYS A 337 -14.93 27.10 -2.06
CA LYS A 337 -14.43 25.88 -2.71
C LYS A 337 -13.33 26.16 -3.75
N ILE A 338 -13.30 27.33 -4.38
CA ILE A 338 -12.13 27.80 -5.16
C ILE A 338 -10.94 27.98 -4.22
N SER A 339 -11.15 28.63 -3.07
CA SER A 339 -10.10 28.81 -2.06
C SER A 339 -9.52 27.48 -1.57
N LEU A 340 -10.33 26.41 -1.53
CA LEU A 340 -9.85 25.06 -1.23
C LEU A 340 -8.92 24.52 -2.31
N SER A 341 -9.24 24.73 -3.59
CA SER A 341 -8.39 24.33 -4.71
C SER A 341 -7.04 25.01 -4.67
N ASP A 342 -7.00 26.30 -4.29
CA ASP A 342 -5.76 27.09 -4.21
C ASP A 342 -4.83 26.63 -3.07
N ARG A 343 -5.34 25.85 -2.09
CA ARG A 343 -4.51 25.25 -1.04
C ARG A 343 -3.69 24.05 -1.52
N PHE A 344 -3.97 23.53 -2.70
CA PHE A 344 -3.11 22.53 -3.33
C PHE A 344 -1.95 23.25 -4.04
N GLY A 345 -0.75 23.17 -3.45
CA GLY A 345 0.43 23.83 -3.98
C GLY A 345 0.87 23.34 -5.37
N ILE A 346 0.38 22.18 -5.82
CA ILE A 346 0.57 21.69 -7.20
C ILE A 346 -0.78 21.30 -7.78
N THR A 347 -1.12 21.85 -8.95
CA THR A 347 -2.27 21.42 -9.77
C THR A 347 -1.79 20.87 -11.11
N LEU A 348 -2.12 19.62 -11.41
CA LEU A 348 -1.72 18.94 -12.66
C LEU A 348 -2.93 18.61 -13.51
N THR A 349 -2.95 19.13 -14.74
CA THR A 349 -4.05 18.93 -15.67
C THR A 349 -3.80 17.76 -16.62
N TYR A 350 -4.69 16.77 -16.60
CA TYR A 350 -4.77 15.63 -17.50
C TYR A 350 -5.83 15.91 -18.58
N LEU A 351 -5.35 16.40 -19.72
CA LEU A 351 -6.20 16.67 -20.88
C LEU A 351 -6.66 15.37 -21.53
N GLN A 352 -7.78 15.41 -22.27
CA GLN A 352 -8.14 14.27 -23.10
C GLN A 352 -7.09 14.09 -24.20
N PRO A 353 -6.64 12.85 -24.46
CA PRO A 353 -5.69 12.60 -25.53
C PRO A 353 -6.29 12.98 -26.88
N ASN A 354 -5.46 13.59 -27.73
CA ASN A 354 -5.83 13.78 -29.12
C ASN A 354 -5.87 12.41 -29.85
N GLN A 355 -6.25 12.40 -31.13
CA GLN A 355 -6.38 11.15 -31.89
C GLN A 355 -5.08 10.36 -31.94
N ASP A 356 -3.96 11.02 -32.24
CA ASP A 356 -2.67 10.36 -32.39
C ASP A 356 -2.15 9.84 -31.06
N GLU A 357 -2.36 10.58 -29.98
CA GLU A 357 -2.07 10.13 -28.61
C GLU A 357 -2.92 8.92 -28.22
N TYR A 358 -4.23 8.95 -28.53
CA TYR A 358 -5.12 7.82 -28.28
C TYR A 358 -4.69 6.57 -29.04
N LEU A 359 -4.37 6.70 -30.33
CA LEU A 359 -3.89 5.59 -31.15
C LEU A 359 -2.55 5.04 -30.64
N LYS A 360 -1.65 5.92 -30.19
CA LYS A 360 -0.40 5.52 -29.54
C LYS A 360 -0.66 4.73 -28.24
N ILE A 361 -1.65 5.15 -27.43
CA ILE A 361 -2.06 4.41 -26.23
C ILE A 361 -2.51 2.99 -26.61
N VAL A 362 -3.36 2.86 -27.64
CA VAL A 362 -3.86 1.56 -28.11
C VAL A 362 -2.73 0.66 -28.61
N GLU A 363 -1.82 1.20 -29.43
CA GLU A 363 -0.71 0.43 -30.00
C GLU A 363 0.22 -0.15 -28.93
N GLU A 364 0.60 0.65 -27.94
CA GLU A 364 1.47 0.20 -26.84
C GLU A 364 0.75 -0.80 -25.91
N LEU A 365 -0.55 -0.60 -25.64
CA LEU A 365 -1.33 -1.59 -24.89
C LEU A 365 -1.46 -2.92 -25.65
N ALA A 366 -1.66 -2.88 -26.98
CA ALA A 366 -1.70 -4.08 -27.81
C ALA A 366 -0.36 -4.84 -27.77
N LYS A 367 0.77 -4.11 -27.93
CA LYS A 367 2.12 -4.68 -27.81
C LYS A 367 2.34 -5.34 -26.44
N LYS A 368 1.95 -4.65 -25.36
CA LYS A 368 2.10 -5.16 -23.99
C LYS A 368 1.34 -6.48 -23.77
N GLN A 369 0.20 -6.65 -24.43
CA GLN A 369 -0.62 -7.87 -24.35
C GLN A 369 -0.24 -8.94 -25.40
N GLY A 370 0.81 -8.70 -26.19
CA GLY A 370 1.26 -9.65 -27.23
C GLY A 370 0.29 -9.80 -28.40
N LEU A 371 -0.61 -8.83 -28.63
CA LEU A 371 -1.56 -8.88 -29.74
C LEU A 371 -0.84 -8.70 -31.07
N THR A 372 -1.00 -9.66 -31.98
CA THR A 372 -0.41 -9.63 -33.32
C THR A 372 -1.45 -9.19 -34.34
N ILE A 373 -1.76 -7.89 -34.37
CA ILE A 373 -2.75 -7.29 -35.29
C ILE A 373 -2.05 -6.29 -36.21
N CYS A 374 -2.46 -6.25 -37.47
CA CYS A 374 -1.96 -5.25 -38.42
C CYS A 374 -2.18 -3.82 -37.88
N PRO A 375 -1.15 -2.95 -37.81
CA PRO A 375 -1.28 -1.62 -37.20
C PRO A 375 -2.37 -0.75 -37.82
N THR A 376 -2.57 -0.84 -39.12
CA THR A 376 -3.63 -0.08 -39.81
C THR A 376 -5.01 -0.53 -39.38
N LEU A 377 -5.25 -1.84 -39.32
CA LEU A 377 -6.51 -2.43 -38.86
C LEU A 377 -6.77 -2.07 -37.39
N LEU A 378 -5.74 -2.19 -36.53
CA LEU A 378 -5.83 -1.84 -35.12
C LEU A 378 -6.27 -0.38 -34.93
N ARG A 379 -5.65 0.56 -35.66
CA ARG A 379 -6.01 1.98 -35.61
C ARG A 379 -7.44 2.21 -36.10
N THR A 380 -7.85 1.58 -37.19
CA THR A 380 -9.22 1.74 -37.73
C THR A 380 -10.27 1.23 -36.75
N GLU A 381 -10.08 0.05 -36.18
CA GLU A 381 -11.03 -0.52 -35.21
C GLU A 381 -11.05 0.27 -33.89
N ALA A 382 -9.90 0.79 -33.45
CA ALA A 382 -9.83 1.68 -32.29
C ALA A 382 -10.63 2.98 -32.50
N LEU A 383 -10.55 3.58 -33.69
CA LEU A 383 -11.33 4.77 -34.03
C LEU A 383 -12.84 4.48 -34.11
N LYS A 384 -13.25 3.29 -34.56
CA LYS A 384 -14.66 2.88 -34.48
C LYS A 384 -15.12 2.67 -33.04
N TRP A 385 -14.24 2.10 -32.21
CA TRP A 385 -14.51 1.86 -30.80
C TRP A 385 -14.70 3.16 -30.03
N GLU A 386 -13.83 4.17 -30.21
CA GLU A 386 -13.96 5.45 -29.49
C GLU A 386 -15.28 6.17 -29.78
N LEU A 387 -15.79 6.08 -31.01
CA LEU A 387 -17.02 6.76 -31.45
C LEU A 387 -18.28 6.19 -30.77
N SER A 388 -18.24 4.89 -30.43
CA SER A 388 -19.35 4.21 -29.74
C SER A 388 -19.26 4.31 -28.20
N HIS A 389 -18.21 4.93 -27.68
CA HIS A 389 -17.92 5.02 -26.24
C HIS A 389 -17.75 6.47 -25.77
N SER A 390 -17.38 6.67 -24.50
CA SER A 390 -17.23 7.99 -23.85
C SER A 390 -16.02 8.81 -24.34
N GLY A 391 -15.62 8.65 -25.59
CA GLY A 391 -14.52 9.37 -26.23
C GLY A 391 -13.13 8.83 -25.93
N ARG A 392 -12.11 9.63 -26.29
CA ARG A 392 -10.69 9.30 -26.21
C ARG A 392 -10.20 9.31 -24.77
N SER A 393 -9.80 8.15 -24.28
CA SER A 393 -9.19 8.02 -22.96
C SER A 393 -8.36 6.74 -22.86
N GLY A 394 -7.44 6.68 -21.88
CA GLY A 394 -6.70 5.45 -21.58
C GLY A 394 -7.62 4.30 -21.17
N ARG A 395 -8.71 4.60 -20.43
CA ARG A 395 -9.74 3.62 -20.09
C ARG A 395 -10.43 3.06 -21.34
N THR A 396 -10.81 3.92 -22.29
CA THR A 396 -11.45 3.50 -23.54
C THR A 396 -10.51 2.60 -24.36
N ALA A 397 -9.22 2.94 -24.41
CA ALA A 397 -8.20 2.12 -25.07
C ALA A 397 -8.04 0.75 -24.39
N GLN A 398 -7.99 0.70 -23.06
CA GLN A 398 -7.88 -0.56 -22.32
C GLN A 398 -9.12 -1.44 -22.53
N GLN A 399 -10.32 -0.87 -22.51
CA GLN A 399 -11.57 -1.58 -22.80
C GLN A 399 -11.58 -2.15 -24.23
N PHE A 400 -11.08 -1.39 -25.21
CA PHE A 400 -10.92 -1.87 -26.57
C PHE A 400 -9.98 -3.07 -26.66
N ILE A 401 -8.81 -3.00 -26.02
CA ILE A 401 -7.85 -4.13 -25.99
C ILE A 401 -8.44 -5.35 -25.29
N SER A 402 -9.15 -5.17 -24.17
CA SER A 402 -9.86 -6.27 -23.50
C SER A 402 -10.95 -6.87 -24.39
N TYR A 403 -11.67 -6.05 -25.16
CA TYR A 403 -12.65 -6.52 -26.13
C TYR A 403 -12.00 -7.37 -27.24
N LEU A 404 -10.85 -6.94 -27.76
CA LEU A 404 -10.10 -7.72 -28.76
C LEU A 404 -9.57 -9.03 -28.20
N LEU A 405 -9.11 -9.07 -26.95
CA LEU A 405 -8.65 -10.29 -26.30
C LEU A 405 -9.79 -11.29 -26.03
N GLY A 406 -10.96 -10.79 -25.62
CA GLY A 406 -12.14 -11.62 -25.36
C GLY A 406 -12.86 -12.08 -26.62
N SER A 407 -12.72 -11.33 -27.71
CA SER A 407 -13.23 -11.71 -29.01
C SER A 407 -12.15 -12.53 -29.72
N SER A 408 -12.25 -13.86 -29.75
CA SER A 408 -11.32 -14.78 -30.44
C SER A 408 -11.25 -14.61 -31.98
N ARG A 409 -11.39 -13.38 -32.49
CA ARG A 409 -11.58 -13.03 -33.91
C ARG A 409 -10.33 -12.50 -34.61
N LEU A 410 -9.17 -12.46 -33.95
CA LEU A 410 -7.93 -11.94 -34.56
C LEU A 410 -6.68 -12.75 -34.18
N ASN A 411 -6.82 -14.07 -34.02
CA ASN A 411 -5.69 -15.00 -34.17
C ASN A 411 -5.68 -15.54 -35.59
#